data_AF-A0A316S7P4-F1
#
_entry.id   AF-A0A316S7P4-F1
#
_cell.length_a   1.000
_cell.length_b   1.000
_cell.length_c   1.000
_cell.angle_alpha   90.00
_cell.angle_beta   90.00
_cell.angle_gamma   90.00
#
_symmetry.space_group_name_H-M   'P 1'
#
loop_
_entity.id
_entity.type
_entity.pdbx_description
1 polymer ?
#
loop_
_entity_poly.entity_id
_entity_poly.type
_entity_poly.pdbx_seq_one_letter_code
_entity_poly.pdbx_strand_id
1 'polypeptide(L)'
;METKWNGQTIETLLVGNYLNTLCISLKEKELLKEMGKWEKAICDRFTFLCLSWIKVLSDFTAMDERNEASVMLAKEIFEQDITFPVLEERREKTSTYPLLNEVNAQEVAAVFSVYLEQDAENRYQEFLLKLQKEHRTLQQNFTRVAMEWLQKVGKENPNLSWIRELPFCLPCI
;
A
#
# COMPACT_ATOMS: atom_id res chain seq x y z
N MET A 1 8.33 24.27 -9.65
CA MET A 1 9.28 23.14 -9.63
C MET A 1 8.50 21.92 -10.01
N GLU A 2 8.85 21.22 -11.09
CA GLU A 2 8.25 19.94 -11.41
C GLU A 2 8.68 18.92 -10.36
N THR A 3 7.72 18.28 -9.70
CA THR A 3 8.00 17.19 -8.76
C THR A 3 8.52 16.00 -9.56
N LYS A 4 9.75 15.58 -9.27
CA LYS A 4 10.28 14.32 -9.83
C LYS A 4 9.66 13.17 -9.06
N TRP A 5 8.75 12.44 -9.70
CA TRP A 5 8.10 11.28 -9.12
C TRP A 5 9.00 10.04 -9.14
N ASN A 6 9.17 9.42 -7.98
CA ASN A 6 9.86 8.16 -7.71
C ASN A 6 9.30 7.52 -6.43
N GLY A 7 9.76 6.33 -6.06
CA GLY A 7 9.21 5.61 -4.91
C GLY A 7 9.28 6.39 -3.59
N GLN A 8 10.34 7.18 -3.38
CA GLN A 8 10.47 8.00 -2.17
C GLN A 8 9.46 9.15 -2.13
N THR A 9 9.32 9.89 -3.22
CA THR A 9 8.37 11.01 -3.29
C THR A 9 6.91 10.56 -3.25
N ILE A 10 6.62 9.38 -3.82
CA ILE A 10 5.29 8.76 -3.78
C ILE A 10 4.97 8.27 -2.37
N GLU A 11 5.93 7.65 -1.68
CA GLU A 11 5.78 7.29 -0.27
C GLU A 11 5.49 8.53 0.58
N THR A 12 6.26 9.61 0.40
CA THR A 12 6.06 10.85 1.17
C THR A 12 4.70 11.48 0.89
N LEU A 13 4.26 11.48 -0.38
CA LEU A 13 2.92 11.97 -0.74
C LEU A 13 1.82 11.13 -0.06
N LEU A 14 1.89 9.82 -0.20
CA LEU A 14 0.82 8.92 0.21
C LEU A 14 0.81 8.73 1.74
N VAL A 15 1.93 8.28 2.29
CA VAL A 15 2.02 7.90 3.71
C VAL A 15 2.37 9.11 4.56
N GLY A 16 3.44 9.82 4.21
CA GLY A 16 3.95 10.94 4.98
C GLY A 16 3.02 12.16 5.06
N ASN A 17 2.19 12.38 4.03
CA ASN A 17 1.30 13.53 3.93
C ASN A 17 -0.19 13.15 3.97
N TYR A 18 -0.65 12.29 3.04
CA TYR A 18 -2.09 12.02 2.91
C TYR A 18 -2.65 11.16 4.05
N LEU A 19 -1.94 10.08 4.42
CA LEU A 19 -2.36 9.18 5.52
C LEU A 19 -1.92 9.69 6.90
N ASN A 20 -0.93 10.59 6.98
CA ASN A 20 -0.47 11.17 8.24
C ASN A 20 -1.39 12.30 8.72
N THR A 21 -2.59 11.94 9.18
CA THR A 21 -3.58 12.89 9.67
C THR A 21 -4.37 12.34 10.85
N LEU A 22 -4.94 13.22 11.68
CA LEU A 22 -5.79 12.86 12.81
C LEU A 22 -7.05 12.08 12.39
N CYS A 23 -7.51 12.26 11.14
CA CYS A 23 -8.69 11.59 10.59
C CYS A 23 -8.31 10.40 9.70
N ILE A 24 -7.26 9.65 10.04
CA ILE A 24 -6.73 8.60 9.17
C ILE A 24 -7.80 7.59 8.73
N SER A 25 -8.68 7.15 9.63
CA SER A 25 -9.74 6.19 9.29
C SER A 25 -10.69 6.68 8.19
N LEU A 26 -10.84 8.01 8.03
CA LEU A 26 -11.60 8.59 6.93
C LEU A 26 -10.76 8.57 5.63
N LYS A 27 -9.49 8.99 5.71
CA LYS A 27 -8.57 9.01 4.56
C LYS A 27 -8.28 7.62 3.99
N GLU A 28 -8.11 6.62 4.84
CA GLU A 28 -7.99 5.21 4.44
C GLU A 28 -9.15 4.81 3.53
N LYS A 29 -10.40 5.05 3.99
CA LYS A 29 -11.61 4.69 3.24
C LYS A 29 -11.75 5.47 1.95
N GLU A 30 -11.44 6.77 1.95
CA GLU A 30 -11.47 7.60 0.74
C GLU A 30 -10.47 7.07 -0.31
N LEU A 31 -9.23 6.83 0.09
CA LEU A 31 -8.19 6.29 -0.79
C LEU A 31 -8.57 4.91 -1.35
N LEU A 32 -9.01 3.99 -0.49
CA LEU A 32 -9.38 2.63 -0.91
C LEU A 32 -10.60 2.62 -1.86
N LYS A 33 -11.50 3.60 -1.69
CA LYS A 33 -12.61 3.82 -2.62
C LYS A 33 -12.10 4.29 -3.98
N GLU A 34 -11.19 5.26 -4.03
CA GLU A 34 -10.62 5.76 -5.29
C GLU A 34 -9.74 4.70 -5.98
N MET A 35 -8.89 4.00 -5.23
CA MET A 35 -8.08 2.89 -5.74
C MET A 35 -8.94 1.79 -6.35
N GLY A 36 -10.09 1.49 -5.74
CA GLY A 36 -11.03 0.48 -6.23
C GLY A 36 -11.77 0.84 -7.53
N LYS A 37 -11.62 2.06 -8.06
CA LYS A 37 -12.21 2.48 -9.35
C LYS A 37 -11.29 2.18 -10.54
N TRP A 38 -10.01 1.92 -10.30
CA TRP A 38 -9.05 1.67 -11.36
C TRP A 38 -9.22 0.28 -11.98
N GLU A 39 -8.68 0.12 -13.19
CA GLU A 39 -8.70 -1.16 -13.88
C GLU A 39 -8.01 -2.27 -13.08
N LYS A 40 -8.42 -3.52 -13.32
CA LYS A 40 -7.92 -4.69 -12.58
C LYS A 40 -6.39 -4.73 -12.52
N ALA A 41 -5.71 -4.34 -13.60
CA ALA A 41 -4.26 -4.35 -13.69
C ALA A 41 -3.60 -3.39 -12.66
N ILE A 42 -4.19 -2.23 -12.38
CA ILE A 42 -3.69 -1.31 -11.33
C ILE A 42 -4.07 -1.83 -9.93
N CYS A 43 -5.27 -2.38 -9.78
CA CYS A 43 -5.70 -3.02 -8.53
C CYS A 43 -4.80 -4.21 -8.14
N ASP A 44 -4.39 -5.03 -9.10
CA ASP A 44 -3.46 -6.16 -8.90
C ASP A 44 -2.08 -5.66 -8.49
N ARG A 45 -1.59 -4.57 -9.11
CA ARG A 45 -0.32 -3.90 -8.73
C ARG A 45 -0.37 -3.34 -7.31
N PHE A 46 -1.48 -2.72 -6.93
CA PHE A 46 -1.65 -2.26 -5.56
C PHE A 46 -1.71 -3.42 -4.57
N THR A 47 -2.43 -4.49 -4.90
CA THR A 47 -2.44 -5.75 -4.12
C THR A 47 -1.03 -6.31 -3.94
N PHE A 48 -0.25 -6.34 -5.01
CA PHE A 48 1.14 -6.78 -4.98
C PHE A 48 1.98 -5.91 -4.03
N LEU A 49 1.85 -4.59 -4.08
CA LEU A 49 2.55 -3.67 -3.17
C LEU A 49 2.15 -3.92 -1.71
N CYS A 50 0.85 -4.07 -1.43
CA CYS A 50 0.35 -4.38 -0.09
C CYS A 50 0.98 -5.67 0.44
N LEU A 51 0.92 -6.77 -0.33
CA LEU A 51 1.55 -8.04 0.06
C LEU A 51 3.07 -7.91 0.24
N SER A 52 3.73 -7.10 -0.59
CA SER A 52 5.17 -6.85 -0.48
C SER A 52 5.52 -6.11 0.80
N TRP A 53 4.69 -5.14 1.22
CA TRP A 53 4.85 -4.47 2.50
C TRP A 53 4.65 -5.42 3.68
N ILE A 54 3.59 -6.24 3.66
CA ILE A 54 3.38 -7.26 4.69
C ILE A 54 4.57 -8.25 4.72
N LYS A 55 5.14 -8.62 3.57
CA LYS A 55 6.34 -9.44 3.52
C LYS A 55 7.52 -8.77 4.23
N VAL A 56 7.77 -7.50 3.92
CA VAL A 56 8.83 -6.71 4.56
C VAL A 56 8.64 -6.68 6.09
N LEU A 57 7.42 -6.47 6.58
CA LEU A 57 7.11 -6.50 8.02
C LEU A 57 7.29 -7.88 8.65
N SER A 58 6.96 -8.96 7.94
CA SER A 58 7.13 -10.32 8.46
C SER A 58 8.58 -10.63 8.83
N ASP A 59 9.52 -10.01 8.12
CA ASP A 59 10.97 -10.18 8.33
C ASP A 59 11.53 -9.21 9.39
N PHE A 60 10.70 -8.33 10.00
CA PHE A 60 11.17 -7.40 11.02
C PHE A 60 11.54 -8.10 12.33
N THR A 61 12.70 -7.72 12.84
CA THR A 61 13.22 -8.13 14.15
C THR A 61 13.07 -7.04 15.21
N ALA A 62 13.00 -5.77 14.80
CA ALA A 62 12.89 -4.62 15.71
C ALA A 62 11.52 -3.96 15.58
N MET A 63 10.74 -3.99 16.66
CA MET A 63 9.40 -3.41 16.78
C MET A 63 9.23 -2.69 18.12
N ASP A 64 8.26 -1.78 18.20
CA ASP A 64 7.79 -1.19 19.45
C ASP A 64 6.26 -1.24 19.51
N GLU A 65 5.66 -0.80 20.62
CA GLU A 65 4.21 -0.84 20.87
C GLU A 65 3.35 -0.24 19.73
N ARG A 66 3.91 0.65 18.90
CA ARG A 66 3.19 1.31 17.82
C ARG A 66 3.07 0.49 16.54
N ASN A 67 3.96 -0.48 16.33
CA ASN A 67 3.91 -1.35 15.14
C ASN A 67 3.98 -2.85 15.46
N GLU A 68 4.07 -3.25 16.73
CA GLU A 68 4.11 -4.65 17.15
C GLU A 68 2.94 -5.45 16.59
N ALA A 69 1.71 -4.93 16.71
CA ALA A 69 0.51 -5.58 16.17
C ALA A 69 0.60 -5.79 14.65
N SER A 70 1.14 -4.81 13.91
CA SER A 70 1.38 -4.93 12.46
C SER A 70 2.40 -6.01 12.14
N VAL A 71 3.49 -6.08 12.88
CA VAL A 71 4.57 -7.07 12.67
C VAL A 71 4.10 -8.48 13.00
N MET A 72 3.37 -8.67 14.10
CA MET A 72 2.86 -9.98 14.51
C MET A 72 1.84 -10.51 13.50
N LEU A 73 0.92 -9.67 13.04
CA LEU A 73 -0.02 -10.02 11.98
C LEU A 73 0.70 -10.36 10.67
N ALA A 74 1.73 -9.59 10.31
CA ALA A 74 2.49 -9.85 9.09
C ALA A 74 3.21 -11.21 9.14
N LYS A 75 3.72 -11.61 10.31
CA LYS A 75 4.31 -12.93 10.52
C LYS A 75 3.27 -14.04 10.34
N GLU A 76 2.12 -13.92 10.99
CA GLU A 76 1.00 -14.88 10.86
C GLU A 76 0.56 -15.03 9.40
N ILE A 77 0.43 -13.92 8.67
CA ILE A 77 0.08 -13.93 7.24
C ILE A 77 1.11 -14.74 6.44
N PHE A 78 2.41 -14.54 6.66
CA PHE A 78 3.47 -15.21 5.91
C PHE A 78 3.86 -16.61 6.44
N GLU A 79 3.14 -17.14 7.44
CA GLU A 79 3.13 -18.58 7.72
C GLU A 79 2.32 -19.35 6.66
N GLN A 80 1.43 -18.68 5.94
CA GLN A 80 0.66 -19.25 4.84
C GLN A 80 1.42 -19.17 3.52
N ASP A 81 1.10 -20.06 2.57
CA ASP A 81 1.62 -19.96 1.21
C ASP A 81 0.86 -18.88 0.42
N ILE A 82 1.52 -17.75 0.18
CA ILE A 82 0.92 -16.57 -0.47
C ILE A 82 1.34 -16.50 -1.93
N THR A 83 0.36 -16.57 -2.82
CA THR A 83 0.56 -16.26 -4.23
C THR A 83 0.39 -14.75 -4.49
N PHE A 84 1.45 -14.11 -4.97
CA PHE A 84 1.40 -12.71 -5.38
C PHE A 84 0.72 -12.58 -6.75
N PRO A 85 -0.03 -11.48 -7.01
CA PRO A 85 -0.49 -11.15 -8.36
C PRO A 85 0.69 -11.04 -9.34
N VAL A 86 0.48 -11.51 -10.58
CA VAL A 86 1.48 -11.36 -11.65
C VAL A 86 1.48 -9.91 -12.12
N LEU A 87 2.65 -9.27 -12.11
CA LEU A 87 2.83 -7.93 -12.64
C LEU A 87 3.12 -8.03 -14.14
N GLU A 88 2.10 -7.82 -14.98
CA GLU A 88 2.31 -7.78 -16.42
C GLU A 88 3.22 -6.61 -16.81
N GLU A 89 4.29 -6.91 -17.55
CA GLU A 89 5.15 -5.90 -18.15
C GLU A 89 4.41 -5.23 -19.31
N ARG A 90 4.15 -3.92 -19.20
CA ARG A 90 3.75 -3.12 -20.36
C ARG A 90 5.01 -2.71 -21.12
N ARG A 91 5.04 -2.97 -22.43
CA ARG A 91 6.17 -2.64 -23.31
C ARG A 91 6.40 -1.14 -23.47
N GLU A 92 5.41 -0.30 -23.20
CA GLU A 92 5.52 1.16 -23.25
C GLU A 92 4.88 1.79 -22.01
N LYS A 93 5.66 2.55 -21.24
CA LYS A 93 5.20 3.34 -20.09
C LYS A 93 4.70 4.70 -20.60
N THR A 94 3.46 4.75 -21.07
CA THR A 94 2.91 5.96 -21.72
C THR A 94 2.19 6.91 -20.76
N SER A 95 1.84 6.46 -19.56
CA SER A 95 1.07 7.26 -18.60
C SER A 95 1.92 8.40 -18.04
N THR A 96 1.40 9.62 -18.09
CA THR A 96 2.02 10.79 -17.47
C THR A 96 1.42 11.06 -16.10
N TYR A 97 2.23 11.56 -15.17
CA TYR A 97 1.73 11.94 -13.85
C TYR A 97 0.76 13.12 -13.99
N PRO A 98 -0.45 13.04 -13.41
CA PRO A 98 -1.36 14.18 -13.40
C PRO A 98 -0.80 15.30 -12.53
N LEU A 99 -1.30 16.52 -12.76
CA LEU A 99 -1.01 17.64 -11.88
C LEU A 99 -1.65 17.38 -10.50
N LEU A 100 -0.86 17.51 -9.45
CA LEU A 100 -1.32 17.46 -8.06
C LEU A 100 -1.56 18.90 -7.59
N ASN A 101 -2.82 19.32 -7.55
CA ASN A 101 -3.25 20.63 -7.06
C ASN A 101 -3.54 20.58 -5.56
N GLU A 102 -4.12 19.47 -5.09
CA GLU A 102 -4.54 19.28 -3.71
C GLU A 102 -4.21 17.86 -3.22
N VAL A 103 -3.87 17.74 -1.93
CA VAL A 103 -3.63 16.43 -1.30
C VAL A 103 -4.97 15.80 -0.88
N ASN A 104 -5.75 15.39 -1.89
CA ASN A 104 -7.03 14.70 -1.71
C ASN A 104 -6.98 13.26 -2.28
N ALA A 105 -7.99 12.45 -1.95
CA ALA A 105 -7.99 11.02 -2.27
C ALA A 105 -7.91 10.72 -3.77
N GLN A 106 -8.63 11.51 -4.56
CA GLN A 106 -8.73 11.32 -6.01
C GLN A 106 -7.40 11.62 -6.69
N GLU A 107 -6.80 12.77 -6.38
CA GLU A 107 -5.52 13.17 -6.98
C GLU A 107 -4.37 12.29 -6.50
N VAL A 108 -4.34 11.95 -5.20
CA VAL A 108 -3.33 11.02 -4.67
C VAL A 108 -3.46 9.65 -5.32
N ALA A 109 -4.67 9.09 -5.46
CA ALA A 109 -4.87 7.81 -6.14
C ALA A 109 -4.48 7.87 -7.62
N ALA A 110 -4.69 9.00 -8.30
CA ALA A 110 -4.31 9.18 -9.70
C ALA A 110 -2.79 9.31 -9.90
N VAL A 111 -2.09 10.03 -9.03
CA VAL A 111 -0.62 10.05 -9.04
C VAL A 111 -0.07 8.66 -8.71
N PHE A 112 -0.68 7.98 -7.73
CA PHE A 112 -0.24 6.67 -7.28
C PHE A 112 -0.47 5.57 -8.31
N SER A 113 -1.57 5.61 -9.09
CA SER A 113 -1.81 4.63 -10.16
C SER A 113 -0.74 4.67 -11.25
N VAL A 114 -0.30 5.87 -11.63
CA VAL A 114 0.81 6.06 -12.57
C VAL A 114 2.11 5.49 -12.01
N TYR A 115 2.40 5.72 -10.73
CA TYR A 115 3.57 5.11 -10.08
C TYR A 115 3.51 3.58 -10.07
N LEU A 116 2.36 3.01 -9.67
CA LEU A 116 2.16 1.57 -9.64
C LEU A 116 2.40 0.94 -11.02
N GLU A 117 1.94 1.60 -12.07
CA GLU A 117 2.19 1.17 -13.45
C GLU A 117 3.67 1.25 -13.82
N GLN A 118 4.30 2.40 -13.61
CA GLN A 118 5.65 2.67 -14.10
C GLN A 118 6.76 1.92 -13.33
N ASP A 119 6.56 1.65 -12.05
CA ASP A 119 7.59 1.08 -11.16
C ASP A 119 7.40 -0.43 -10.90
N ALA A 120 6.48 -1.08 -11.63
CA ALA A 120 6.18 -2.50 -11.48
C ALA A 120 7.42 -3.40 -11.67
N GLU A 121 8.29 -3.07 -12.63
CA GLU A 121 9.55 -3.80 -12.90
C GLU A 121 10.51 -3.76 -11.70
N ASN A 122 10.57 -2.63 -11.00
CA ASN A 122 11.39 -2.47 -9.79
C ASN A 122 10.68 -3.01 -8.54
N ARG A 123 9.47 -3.56 -8.70
CA ARG A 123 8.65 -4.15 -7.63
C ARG A 123 8.50 -3.19 -6.43
N TYR A 124 8.44 -1.89 -6.71
CA TYR A 124 8.23 -0.83 -5.74
C TYR A 124 9.30 -0.72 -4.64
N GLN A 125 10.53 -1.16 -4.94
CA GLN A 125 11.60 -1.27 -3.95
C GLN A 125 11.92 0.05 -3.24
N GLU A 126 11.98 1.17 -3.97
CA GLU A 126 12.27 2.48 -3.37
C GLU A 126 11.18 2.93 -2.38
N PHE A 127 9.91 2.72 -2.72
CA PHE A 127 8.77 3.01 -1.85
C PHE A 127 8.86 2.18 -0.57
N LEU A 128 9.07 0.86 -0.71
CA LEU A 128 9.14 -0.08 0.42
C LEU A 128 10.34 0.23 1.35
N LEU A 129 11.50 0.53 0.78
CA LEU A 129 12.70 0.91 1.55
C LEU A 129 12.52 2.22 2.31
N LYS A 130 11.79 3.18 1.73
CA LYS A 130 11.48 4.44 2.40
C LYS A 130 10.49 4.22 3.54
N LEU A 131 9.39 3.51 3.30
CA LEU A 131 8.39 3.17 4.31
C LEU A 131 8.99 2.37 5.48
N GLN A 132 9.89 1.42 5.19
CA GLN A 132 10.62 0.67 6.22
C GLN A 132 11.42 1.57 7.19
N LYS A 133 11.87 2.74 6.73
CA LYS A 133 12.64 3.71 7.51
C LYS A 133 11.76 4.76 8.19
N GLU A 134 10.47 4.80 7.89
CA GLU A 134 9.56 5.75 8.51
C GLU A 134 9.32 5.51 10.00
N HIS A 135 8.73 6.52 10.64
CA HIS A 135 8.21 6.36 11.99
C HIS A 135 7.19 5.20 12.08
N ARG A 136 7.17 4.51 13.22
CA ARG A 136 6.31 3.33 13.44
C ARG A 136 4.82 3.62 13.26
N THR A 137 4.37 4.83 13.60
CA THR A 137 3.00 5.29 13.33
C THR A 137 2.68 5.29 11.83
N LEU A 138 3.60 5.75 10.97
CA LEU A 138 3.38 5.76 9.52
C LEU A 138 3.39 4.35 8.93
N GLN A 139 4.24 3.47 9.45
CA GLN A 139 4.23 2.04 9.11
C GLN A 139 2.90 1.39 9.47
N GLN A 140 2.39 1.67 10.68
CA GLN A 140 1.09 1.22 11.15
C GLN A 140 -0.04 1.72 10.23
N ASN A 141 -0.03 3.01 9.88
CA ASN A 141 -1.00 3.65 9.01
C ASN A 141 -1.07 2.99 7.62
N PHE A 142 0.07 2.75 7.00
CA PHE A 142 0.08 2.05 5.71
C PHE A 142 -0.31 0.57 5.84
N THR A 143 0.05 -0.10 6.94
CA THR A 143 -0.37 -1.48 7.20
C THR A 143 -1.89 -1.57 7.32
N ARG A 144 -2.55 -0.57 7.90
CA ARG A 144 -4.00 -0.51 7.97
C ARG A 144 -4.65 -0.44 6.59
N VAL A 145 -4.16 0.46 5.74
CA VAL A 145 -4.58 0.55 4.33
C VAL A 145 -4.38 -0.78 3.61
N ALA A 146 -3.21 -1.40 3.78
CA ALA A 146 -2.87 -2.66 3.14
C ALA A 146 -3.84 -3.79 3.56
N MET A 147 -4.12 -3.92 4.85
CA MET A 147 -5.01 -4.96 5.35
C MET A 147 -6.47 -4.76 4.94
N GLU A 148 -6.98 -3.53 5.01
CA GLU A 148 -8.33 -3.23 4.52
C GLU A 148 -8.47 -3.53 3.01
N TRP A 149 -7.45 -3.20 2.22
CA TRP A 149 -7.40 -3.54 0.80
C TRP A 149 -7.39 -5.05 0.58
N LEU A 150 -6.51 -5.79 1.26
CA LEU A 150 -6.38 -7.24 1.10
C LEU A 150 -7.65 -7.98 1.51
N GLN A 151 -8.32 -7.56 2.58
CA GLN A 151 -9.62 -8.12 2.98
C GLN A 151 -10.71 -7.84 1.95
N LYS A 152 -10.69 -6.67 1.29
CA LYS A 152 -11.61 -6.36 0.20
C LYS A 152 -11.37 -7.27 -1.01
N VAL A 153 -10.11 -7.40 -1.45
CA VAL A 153 -9.74 -8.25 -2.60
C VAL A 153 -9.96 -9.74 -2.31
N GLY A 154 -9.73 -10.19 -1.07
CA GLY A 154 -9.98 -11.57 -0.64
C GLY A 154 -11.43 -12.02 -0.76
N LYS A 155 -12.40 -11.10 -0.90
CA LYS A 155 -13.80 -11.46 -1.21
C LYS A 155 -13.98 -12.05 -2.61
N GLU A 156 -13.11 -11.66 -3.53
CA GLU A 156 -13.18 -12.00 -4.96
C GLU A 156 -12.04 -12.92 -5.38
N ASN A 157 -10.94 -12.96 -4.62
CA ASN A 157 -9.77 -13.78 -4.88
C ASN A 157 -9.68 -14.98 -3.92
N PRO A 158 -9.94 -16.22 -4.40
CA PRO A 158 -9.86 -17.44 -3.58
C PRO A 158 -8.50 -17.64 -2.90
N ASN A 159 -7.40 -17.19 -3.52
CA ASN A 159 -6.05 -17.36 -2.95
C ASN A 159 -5.81 -16.47 -1.73
N LEU A 160 -6.62 -15.43 -1.54
CA LEU A 160 -6.54 -14.50 -0.41
C LEU A 160 -7.80 -14.56 0.48
N SER A 161 -8.70 -15.53 0.27
CA SER A 161 -10.00 -15.56 0.95
C SER A 161 -9.88 -15.72 2.46
N TRP A 162 -8.84 -16.40 2.93
CA TRP A 162 -8.55 -16.59 4.35
C TRP A 162 -8.13 -15.29 5.05
N ILE A 163 -7.52 -14.32 4.34
CA ILE A 163 -7.14 -13.02 4.91
C ILE A 163 -8.38 -12.25 5.38
N ARG A 164 -9.53 -12.46 4.74
CA ARG A 164 -10.81 -11.87 5.15
C ARG A 164 -11.20 -12.24 6.58
N GLU A 165 -10.90 -13.47 6.98
CA GLU A 165 -11.32 -14.03 8.26
C GLU A 165 -10.32 -13.73 9.38
N LEU A 166 -9.16 -13.13 9.06
CA LEU A 166 -8.19 -12.71 10.05
C LEU A 166 -8.74 -11.54 10.88
N PRO A 167 -8.81 -11.68 12.22
CA PRO A 167 -9.18 -10.59 13.09
C PRO A 167 -8.08 -9.52 13.05
N PHE A 168 -8.31 -8.48 12.26
CA PHE A 168 -7.45 -7.32 12.16
C PHE A 168 -8.07 -6.17 12.96
N CYS A 169 -7.42 -5.79 14.06
CA CYS A 169 -7.73 -4.57 14.81
C CYS A 169 -6.42 -3.86 15.11
N LEU A 170 -5.92 -3.11 14.13
CA LEU A 170 -4.77 -2.26 14.34
C LEU A 170 -5.21 -0.94 14.99
N PRO A 171 -4.60 -0.50 16.10
CA PRO A 171 -4.94 0.77 16.73
C PRO A 171 -4.73 1.95 15.77
N CYS A 172 -5.61 2.95 15.86
CA CYS A 172 -5.33 4.30 15.37
C CYS A 172 -4.36 4.94 16.35
N ILE A 173 -3.20 5.39 15.87
CA ILE A 173 -2.14 5.99 16.70
C ILE A 173 -1.95 7.43 16.28
#